data_AF-A0A3N5YEG6-F1
#
_entry.id   AF-A0A3N5YEG6-F1
#
_cell.length_a   1.000
_cell.length_b   1.000
_cell.length_c   1.000
_cell.angle_alpha   90.00
_cell.angle_beta   90.00
_cell.angle_gamma   90.00
#
_symmetry.space_group_name_H-M   'P 1'
#
loop_
_entity.id
_entity.type
_entity.pdbx_description
1 polymer ?
#
loop_
_entity_poly.entity_id
_entity_poly.type
_entity_poly.pdbx_seq_one_letter_code
_entity_poly.pdbx_strand_id
1 'polypeptide(L)'
;MPRNARIDAPGALHHIIIRGIERRRIFIDDQDRDNFIERLGEILTETKTICFAWALIPNHAHILLRSGQTPLATLMRRLLTGYAVWYNRRHRRHGHLFQNRYKSILCQEAPYLLELVRYIHLNPLRAKIVKSLAELDKYPYSGHSALTGKLPREF
;
A
#
# COMPACT_ATOMS: atom_id res chain seq x y z
N MET A 1 26.14 5.28 -3.43
CA MET A 1 26.09 5.46 -1.97
C MET A 1 25.58 4.19 -1.31
N PRO A 2 26.29 3.65 -0.30
CA PRO A 2 25.75 2.58 0.54
C PRO A 2 24.47 3.09 1.19
N ARG A 3 23.39 2.33 1.10
CA ARG A 3 22.14 2.70 1.77
C ARG A 3 22.29 2.42 3.26
N ASN A 4 22.00 3.42 4.10
CA ASN A 4 21.78 3.19 5.52
C ASN A 4 20.72 2.10 5.71
N ALA A 5 20.95 1.21 6.69
CA ALA A 5 19.97 0.21 7.08
C ALA A 5 18.65 0.91 7.42
N ARG A 6 17.52 0.33 6.99
CA ARG A 6 16.22 0.84 7.43
C ARG A 6 16.09 0.53 8.91
N ILE A 7 15.75 1.54 9.70
CA ILE A 7 15.30 1.34 11.09
C ILE A 7 13.96 0.61 10.98
N ASP A 8 13.92 -0.62 11.48
CA ASP A 8 12.76 -1.50 11.48
C ASP A 8 12.76 -2.22 12.83
N ALA A 9 12.02 -1.66 13.77
CA ALA A 9 11.87 -2.20 15.12
C ALA A 9 10.40 -2.60 15.34
N PRO A 10 10.12 -3.68 16.08
CA PRO A 10 8.76 -4.04 16.44
C PRO A 10 8.02 -2.83 17.07
N GLY A 11 6.79 -2.60 16.63
CA GLY A 11 5.96 -1.46 17.03
C GLY A 11 6.14 -0.20 16.19
N ALA A 12 7.20 -0.10 15.37
CA ALA A 12 7.45 1.09 14.56
C ALA A 12 6.37 1.33 13.49
N LEU A 13 5.98 2.59 13.30
CA LEU A 13 5.06 3.00 12.25
C LEU A 13 5.81 3.36 10.96
N HIS A 14 5.34 2.82 9.85
CA HIS A 14 5.95 3.02 8.54
C HIS A 14 4.94 3.52 7.52
N HIS A 15 5.16 4.73 7.00
CA HIS A 15 4.52 5.18 5.76
C HIS A 15 5.29 4.63 4.57
N ILE A 16 4.66 3.68 3.89
CA ILE A 16 5.21 2.97 2.76
C ILE A 16 4.68 3.58 1.47
N ILE A 17 5.59 3.83 0.54
CA ILE A 17 5.27 4.31 -0.79
C ILE A 17 5.89 3.38 -1.82
N ILE A 18 5.05 2.83 -2.69
CA ILE A 18 5.42 1.96 -3.81
C ILE A 18 5.12 2.72 -5.08
N ARG A 19 5.99 2.69 -6.09
CA ARG A 19 5.80 3.43 -7.34
C ARG A 19 6.29 2.64 -8.55
N GLY A 20 5.51 2.70 -9.63
CA GLY A 20 5.87 2.10 -10.91
C GLY A 20 7.13 2.72 -11.52
N ILE A 21 7.91 1.91 -12.22
CA ILE A 21 9.04 2.39 -13.01
C ILE A 21 8.56 3.44 -14.02
N GLU A 22 9.34 4.51 -14.22
CA GLU A 22 8.96 5.65 -15.08
C GLU A 22 7.59 6.28 -14.74
N ARG A 23 7.11 6.11 -13.49
CA ARG A 23 5.76 6.53 -13.06
C ARG A 23 4.64 5.89 -13.89
N ARG A 24 4.90 4.76 -14.56
CA ARG A 24 3.90 3.99 -15.30
C ARG A 24 2.89 3.39 -14.34
N ARG A 25 1.71 3.06 -14.90
CA ARG A 25 0.67 2.38 -14.14
C ARG A 25 1.18 1.01 -13.66
N ILE A 26 0.90 0.73 -12.40
CA ILE A 26 1.05 -0.57 -11.74
C ILE A 26 -0.32 -1.19 -11.47
N PHE A 27 -1.41 -0.45 -11.67
CA PHE A 27 -2.80 -0.95 -11.70
C PHE A 27 -3.47 -0.43 -12.97
N ILE A 28 -3.72 -1.32 -13.93
CA ILE A 28 -4.39 -1.02 -15.19
C ILE A 28 -5.91 -1.12 -15.01
N ASP A 29 -6.37 -2.17 -14.35
CA ASP A 29 -7.77 -2.50 -14.13
C ASP A 29 -8.04 -2.90 -12.66
N ASP A 30 -9.26 -3.32 -12.37
CA ASP A 30 -9.67 -3.78 -11.04
C ASP A 30 -9.05 -5.11 -10.66
N GLN A 31 -8.78 -6.02 -11.61
CA GLN A 31 -8.13 -7.30 -11.32
C GLN A 31 -6.70 -7.11 -10.79
N ASP A 32 -5.99 -6.10 -11.30
CA ASP A 32 -4.70 -5.69 -10.75
C ASP A 32 -4.82 -5.20 -9.30
N ARG A 33 -5.85 -4.41 -9.00
CA ARG A 33 -6.07 -3.87 -7.66
C ARG A 33 -6.51 -4.95 -6.67
N ASP A 34 -7.41 -5.82 -7.10
CA ASP A 34 -7.92 -6.95 -6.32
C ASP A 34 -6.76 -7.89 -5.95
N ASN A 35 -5.94 -8.30 -6.93
CA ASN A 35 -4.79 -9.16 -6.66
C ASN A 35 -3.79 -8.56 -5.66
N PHE A 36 -3.56 -7.24 -5.75
CA PHE A 36 -2.67 -6.55 -4.83
C PHE A 36 -3.22 -6.53 -3.40
N ILE A 37 -4.52 -6.25 -3.25
CA ILE A 37 -5.19 -6.16 -1.95
C ILE A 37 -5.36 -7.52 -1.29
N GLU A 38 -5.76 -8.55 -2.05
CA GLU A 38 -5.84 -9.93 -1.57
C GLU A 38 -4.49 -10.39 -1.03
N ARG A 39 -3.42 -10.23 -1.84
CA ARG A 39 -2.06 -10.58 -1.41
C ARG A 39 -1.61 -9.79 -0.19
N LEU A 40 -1.93 -8.50 -0.13
CA LEU A 40 -1.62 -7.67 1.04
C LEU A 40 -2.32 -8.23 2.28
N GLY A 41 -3.62 -8.51 2.19
CA GLY A 41 -4.42 -9.03 3.31
C GLY A 41 -3.94 -10.38 3.82
N GLU A 42 -3.64 -11.32 2.92
CA GLU A 42 -3.04 -12.63 3.26
C GLU A 42 -1.76 -12.45 4.07
N ILE A 43 -0.83 -11.62 3.56
CA ILE A 43 0.46 -11.41 4.21
C ILE A 43 0.30 -10.69 5.56
N LEU A 44 -0.58 -9.69 5.66
CA LEU A 44 -0.82 -8.97 6.91
C LEU A 44 -1.38 -9.92 7.98
N THR A 45 -2.32 -10.78 7.61
CA THR A 45 -2.93 -11.78 8.48
C THR A 45 -1.89 -12.77 8.99
N GLU A 46 -1.12 -13.39 8.10
CA GLU A 46 -0.09 -14.37 8.47
C GLU A 46 1.01 -13.78 9.36
N THR A 47 1.41 -12.53 9.09
CA THR A 47 2.48 -11.86 9.83
C THR A 47 1.99 -11.14 11.08
N LYS A 48 0.67 -11.10 11.30
CA LYS A 48 0.01 -10.30 12.35
C LYS A 48 0.45 -8.84 12.34
N THR A 49 0.64 -8.29 11.14
CA THR A 49 1.06 -6.91 10.93
C THR A 49 -0.17 -6.02 10.86
N ILE A 50 -0.21 -4.96 11.66
CA ILE A 50 -1.35 -4.04 11.68
C ILE A 50 -1.24 -3.04 10.53
N CYS A 51 -2.31 -2.90 9.75
CA CYS A 51 -2.46 -1.86 8.73
C CYS A 51 -3.44 -0.79 9.20
N PHE A 52 -2.99 0.47 9.24
CA PHE A 52 -3.83 1.59 9.67
C PHE A 52 -4.51 2.33 8.53
N ALA A 53 -3.88 2.35 7.35
CA ALA A 53 -4.41 3.06 6.19
C ALA A 53 -3.75 2.56 4.90
N TRP A 54 -4.50 2.60 3.80
CA TRP A 54 -3.96 2.31 2.49
C TRP A 54 -4.75 3.02 1.36
N ALA A 55 -4.10 3.22 0.23
CA ALA A 55 -4.72 3.73 -1.00
C ALA A 55 -3.96 3.27 -2.25
N LEU A 56 -4.68 2.75 -3.23
CA LEU A 56 -4.13 2.38 -4.53
C LEU A 56 -4.44 3.46 -5.58
N ILE A 57 -3.38 3.99 -6.18
CA ILE A 57 -3.41 4.99 -7.26
C ILE A 57 -2.78 4.35 -8.50
N PRO A 58 -3.21 4.65 -9.75
CA PRO A 58 -2.81 3.88 -10.92
C PRO A 58 -1.31 3.59 -11.04
N ASN A 59 -0.42 4.50 -10.66
CA ASN A 59 1.04 4.34 -10.73
C ASN A 59 1.77 4.23 -9.38
N HIS A 60 1.06 4.26 -8.25
CA HIS A 60 1.67 4.15 -6.93
C HIS A 60 0.69 3.70 -5.86
N ALA A 61 1.19 3.18 -4.75
CA ALA A 61 0.37 2.84 -3.58
C ALA A 61 0.97 3.47 -2.32
N HIS A 62 0.08 3.86 -1.41
CA HIS A 62 0.42 4.30 -0.06
C HIS A 62 -0.13 3.29 0.94
N ILE A 63 0.68 2.89 1.92
CA ILE A 63 0.30 1.95 2.97
C ILE A 63 0.91 2.43 4.28
N LEU A 64 0.16 2.38 5.38
CA LEU A 64 0.64 2.67 6.73
C LEU A 64 0.60 1.40 7.56
N LEU A 65 1.77 0.86 7.88
CA LEU A 65 1.91 -0.38 8.64
C LEU A 65 2.57 -0.13 9.99
N ARG A 66 2.20 -0.93 10.99
CA ARG A 66 2.97 -1.11 12.21
C ARG A 66 3.81 -2.36 12.10
N SER A 67 5.13 -2.23 12.16
CA SER A 67 6.02 -3.41 12.14
C SER A 67 5.70 -4.33 13.31
N GLY A 68 5.51 -5.61 13.03
CA GLY A 68 5.34 -6.66 14.03
C GLY A 68 6.66 -7.37 14.33
N GLN A 69 6.58 -8.66 14.64
CA GLN A 69 7.76 -9.53 14.78
C GLN A 69 8.40 -9.88 13.43
N THR A 70 7.59 -9.93 12.36
CA THR A 70 8.11 -10.13 11.02
C THR A 70 8.72 -8.82 10.51
N PRO A 71 10.00 -8.83 10.08
CA PRO A 71 10.62 -7.63 9.52
C PRO A 71 9.84 -7.09 8.33
N LEU A 72 9.66 -5.77 8.26
CA LEU A 72 8.96 -5.09 7.18
C LEU A 72 9.58 -5.40 5.81
N ALA A 73 10.91 -5.56 5.76
CA ALA A 73 11.61 -5.96 4.54
C ALA A 73 11.14 -7.34 4.01
N THR A 74 10.85 -8.29 4.90
CA THR A 74 10.34 -9.62 4.54
C THR A 74 8.92 -9.52 4.00
N LEU A 75 8.04 -8.81 4.69
CA LEU A 75 6.66 -8.55 4.28
C LEU A 75 6.60 -7.91 2.89
N MET A 76 7.32 -6.79 2.73
CA MET A 76 7.31 -6.03 1.47
C MET A 76 7.95 -6.80 0.32
N ARG A 77 8.95 -7.65 0.57
CA ARG A 77 9.49 -8.54 -0.46
C ARG A 77 8.44 -9.54 -0.93
N ARG A 78 7.69 -10.17 -0.03
CA ARG A 78 6.62 -11.12 -0.39
C ARG A 78 5.54 -10.43 -1.22
N LEU A 79 5.07 -9.26 -0.78
CA LEU A 79 4.04 -8.50 -1.48
C LEU A 79 4.48 -8.09 -2.88
N LEU A 80 5.61 -7.38 -2.97
CA LEU A 80 6.02 -6.73 -4.22
C LEU A 80 6.56 -7.71 -5.25
N THR A 81 7.33 -8.71 -4.83
CA THR A 81 7.80 -9.74 -5.77
C THR A 81 6.64 -10.56 -6.29
N GLY A 82 5.73 -11.01 -5.41
CA GLY A 82 4.56 -11.78 -5.82
C GLY A 82 3.67 -11.02 -6.80
N TYR A 83 3.39 -9.74 -6.49
CA TYR A 83 2.60 -8.89 -7.38
C TYR A 83 3.29 -8.63 -8.72
N ALA A 84 4.60 -8.29 -8.72
CA ALA A 84 5.32 -8.01 -9.95
C ALA A 84 5.39 -9.21 -10.90
N VAL A 85 5.59 -10.42 -10.37
CA VAL A 85 5.60 -11.66 -11.16
C VAL A 85 4.23 -11.90 -11.79
N TRP A 86 3.16 -11.81 -10.99
CA TRP A 86 1.79 -12.01 -11.48
C TRP A 86 1.41 -10.95 -12.53
N TYR A 87 1.68 -9.67 -12.26
CA TYR A 87 1.39 -8.56 -13.16
C TYR A 87 2.13 -8.71 -14.50
N ASN A 88 3.42 -9.04 -14.45
CA ASN A 88 4.20 -9.25 -15.66
C ASN A 88 3.66 -10.42 -16.50
N ARG A 89 3.25 -11.52 -15.86
CA ARG A 89 2.63 -12.66 -16.56
C ARG A 89 1.29 -12.26 -17.19
N ARG A 90 0.41 -11.59 -16.45
CA ARG A 90 -0.92 -11.14 -16.91
C ARG A 90 -0.81 -10.21 -18.12
N HIS A 91 0.08 -9.22 -18.04
CA HIS A 91 0.23 -8.17 -19.05
C HIS A 91 1.30 -8.47 -20.11
N ARG A 92 1.82 -9.71 -20.15
CA ARG A 92 2.89 -10.15 -21.07
C ARG A 92 4.09 -9.18 -21.08
N ARG A 93 4.47 -8.71 -19.89
CA ARG A 93 5.59 -7.78 -19.68
C ARG A 93 6.82 -8.52 -19.18
N HIS A 94 7.97 -7.90 -19.43
CA HIS A 94 9.26 -8.34 -18.90
C HIS A 94 9.94 -7.17 -18.15
N GLY A 95 10.83 -7.52 -17.23
CA GLY A 95 11.61 -6.55 -16.46
C GLY A 95 10.92 -6.02 -15.20
N HIS A 96 11.47 -4.94 -14.65
CA HIS A 96 11.01 -4.36 -13.39
C HIS A 96 9.66 -3.66 -13.53
N LEU A 97 8.75 -3.94 -12.60
CA LEU A 97 7.48 -3.21 -12.47
C LEU A 97 7.64 -1.93 -11.65
N PHE A 98 8.40 -2.00 -10.56
CA PHE A 98 8.57 -0.91 -9.61
C PHE A 98 9.89 -0.17 -9.84
N GLN A 99 9.90 1.15 -9.57
CA GLN A 99 11.09 1.99 -9.72
C GLN A 99 12.21 1.58 -8.74
N ASN A 100 11.82 1.15 -7.54
CA ASN A 100 12.68 0.70 -6.46
C ASN A 100 11.88 -0.33 -5.64
N ARG A 101 12.46 -0.90 -4.58
CA ARG A 101 11.71 -1.75 -3.64
C ARG A 101 10.49 -1.02 -3.08
N TYR A 102 10.71 -0.12 -2.12
CA TYR A 102 9.70 0.77 -1.55
C TYR A 102 10.42 1.88 -0.78
N LYS A 103 9.79 3.05 -0.68
CA LYS A 103 10.15 4.07 0.30
C LYS A 103 9.44 3.74 1.61
N SER A 104 10.14 3.82 2.73
CA SER A 104 9.57 3.70 4.07
C SER A 104 10.02 4.90 4.88
N ILE A 105 9.06 5.64 5.40
CA ILE A 105 9.26 6.79 6.27
C ILE A 105 8.82 6.36 7.66
N LEU A 106 9.71 6.46 8.65
CA LEU A 106 9.37 6.20 10.04
C LEU A 106 8.49 7.34 10.56
N CYS A 107 7.35 7.00 11.15
CA CYS A 107 6.37 7.98 11.64
C CYS A 107 6.31 7.97 13.17
N GLN A 108 6.00 9.12 13.76
CA GLN A 108 5.73 9.24 15.19
C GLN A 108 4.25 8.95 15.48
N GLU A 109 3.95 8.31 16.61
CA GLU A 109 2.62 7.76 16.93
C GLU A 109 1.55 8.83 17.30
N ALA A 110 1.94 10.07 17.64
CA ALA A 110 1.02 11.13 18.10
C ALA A 110 0.97 12.35 17.16
N PRO A 111 -0.04 13.22 17.32
CA PRO A 111 -1.08 13.68 16.35
C PRO A 111 -0.86 13.48 14.83
N TYR A 112 0.39 13.39 14.37
CA TYR A 112 0.81 13.09 13.01
C TYR A 112 0.17 11.81 12.43
N LEU A 113 -0.09 10.79 13.26
CA LEU A 113 -0.72 9.55 12.84
C LEU A 113 -2.10 9.78 12.21
N LEU A 114 -2.98 10.55 12.86
CA LEU A 114 -4.33 10.83 12.35
C LEU A 114 -4.28 11.63 11.05
N GLU A 115 -3.38 12.61 10.98
CA GLU A 115 -3.19 13.39 9.77
C GLU A 115 -2.68 12.55 8.60
N LEU A 116 -1.79 11.60 8.89
CA LEU A 116 -1.24 10.68 7.90
C LEU A 116 -2.30 9.68 7.41
N VAL A 117 -3.10 9.11 8.31
CA VAL A 117 -4.24 8.24 7.94
C VAL A 117 -5.18 8.99 7.00
N ARG A 118 -5.59 10.21 7.38
CA ARG A 118 -6.42 11.09 6.55
C ARG A 118 -5.75 11.40 5.21
N TYR A 119 -4.46 11.74 5.22
CA TYR A 119 -3.70 12.01 4.00
C TYR A 119 -3.75 10.81 3.04
N ILE A 120 -3.47 9.61 3.54
CA ILE A 120 -3.46 8.38 2.73
C ILE A 120 -4.86 8.13 2.14
N HIS A 121 -5.90 8.16 2.95
CA HIS A 121 -7.28 7.91 2.51
C HIS A 121 -7.79 8.94 1.49
N LEU A 122 -7.32 10.19 1.56
CA LEU A 122 -7.68 11.23 0.59
C LEU A 122 -6.89 11.16 -0.73
N ASN A 123 -5.94 10.23 -0.90
CA ASN A 123 -5.15 10.15 -2.13
C ASN A 123 -5.98 9.89 -3.40
N PRO A 124 -7.00 9.01 -3.42
CA PRO A 124 -7.83 8.82 -4.61
C PRO A 124 -8.54 10.10 -5.05
N LEU A 125 -8.99 10.92 -4.10
CA LEU A 125 -9.60 12.22 -4.38
C LEU A 125 -8.55 13.20 -4.94
N ARG A 126 -7.38 13.30 -4.31
CA ARG A 126 -6.27 14.16 -4.77
C ARG A 126 -5.77 13.77 -6.17
N ALA A 127 -5.79 12.48 -6.47
CA ALA A 127 -5.42 11.92 -7.76
C ALA A 127 -6.55 11.97 -8.81
N LYS A 128 -7.72 12.55 -8.46
CA LYS A 128 -8.90 12.67 -9.32
C LYS A 128 -9.43 11.32 -9.83
N ILE A 129 -9.22 10.24 -9.08
CA ILE A 129 -9.82 8.92 -9.36
C ILE A 129 -11.29 8.94 -8.97
N VAL A 130 -11.59 9.57 -7.83
CA VAL A 130 -12.94 9.91 -7.38
C VAL A 130 -13.10 11.42 -7.36
N LYS A 131 -14.33 11.90 -7.55
CA LYS A 131 -14.64 13.33 -7.68
C LYS A 131 -15.16 13.97 -6.39
N SER A 132 -15.56 13.16 -5.41
CA SER A 132 -16.16 13.64 -4.16
C SER A 132 -15.86 12.72 -2.99
N LEU A 133 -16.12 13.19 -1.77
CA LEU A 133 -16.08 12.35 -0.57
C LEU A 133 -17.15 11.24 -0.63
N ALA A 134 -18.33 11.52 -1.19
CA ALA A 134 -19.39 10.53 -1.35
C ALA A 134 -18.99 9.37 -2.30
N GLU A 135 -18.19 9.65 -3.32
CA GLU A 135 -17.58 8.59 -4.15
C GLU A 135 -16.46 7.85 -3.39
N LEU A 136 -15.64 8.58 -2.63
CA LEU A 136 -14.57 7.97 -1.81
C LEU A 136 -15.13 6.99 -0.76
N ASP A 137 -16.28 7.31 -0.15
CA ASP A 137 -16.99 6.45 0.81
C ASP A 137 -17.31 5.05 0.25
N LYS A 138 -17.45 4.95 -1.07
CA LYS A 138 -17.78 3.71 -1.78
C LYS A 138 -16.59 3.15 -2.58
N TYR A 139 -15.43 3.81 -2.54
CA TYR A 139 -14.28 3.41 -3.33
C TYR A 139 -13.58 2.21 -2.67
N PRO A 140 -13.51 1.04 -3.34
CA PRO A 140 -13.05 -0.20 -2.72
C PRO A 140 -11.54 -0.30 -2.61
N TYR A 141 -10.79 0.64 -3.21
CA TYR A 141 -9.33 0.62 -3.32
C TYR A 141 -8.64 1.72 -2.50
N SER A 142 -9.29 2.10 -1.40
CA SER A 142 -8.68 2.77 -0.26
C SER A 142 -9.26 2.23 1.03
N GLY A 143 -8.47 2.25 2.10
CA GLY A 143 -8.92 1.89 3.45
C GLY A 143 -9.99 2.82 4.01
N HIS A 144 -10.34 3.92 3.32
CA HIS A 144 -11.41 4.84 3.74
C HIS A 144 -12.78 4.15 3.87
N SER A 145 -13.17 3.35 2.89
CA SER A 145 -14.47 2.65 2.89
C SER A 145 -14.54 1.55 3.97
N ALA A 146 -13.40 0.93 4.29
CA ALA A 146 -13.26 0.01 5.41
C ALA A 146 -13.34 0.74 6.77
N LEU A 147 -12.58 1.83 6.93
CA LEU A 147 -12.56 2.62 8.16
C LEU A 147 -13.93 3.22 8.51
N THR A 148 -14.70 3.61 7.49
CA THR A 148 -16.05 4.18 7.65
C THR A 148 -17.16 3.12 7.72
N GLY A 149 -16.82 1.82 7.67
CA GLY A 149 -17.77 0.71 7.77
C GLY A 149 -18.69 0.56 6.55
N LYS A 150 -18.37 1.17 5.41
CA LYS A 150 -19.16 1.06 4.16
C LYS A 150 -18.85 -0.20 3.37
N LEU A 151 -17.58 -0.62 3.37
CA LEU A 151 -17.11 -1.85 2.73
C LEU A 151 -16.15 -2.57 3.68
N PRO A 152 -16.57 -3.64 4.37
CA PRO A 152 -15.71 -4.34 5.31
C PRO A 152 -14.50 -4.99 4.62
N ARG A 153 -13.37 -5.01 5.31
CA ARG A 153 -12.15 -5.73 4.95
C ARG A 153 -11.66 -6.46 6.20
N GLU A 154 -11.19 -7.70 6.04
CA GLU A 154 -10.88 -8.61 7.16
C GLU A 154 -9.48 -8.41 7.77
N PHE A 155 -8.66 -7.50 7.25
CA PHE A 155 -7.26 -7.30 7.64
C PHE A 155 -6.93 -5.84 8.00
#